data_AF-A0A662XPZ0-F1
#
_entry.id   AF-A0A662XPZ0-F1
#
_cell.length_a   1.000
_cell.length_b   1.000
_cell.length_c   1.000
_cell.angle_alpha   90.00
_cell.angle_beta   90.00
_cell.angle_gamma   90.00
#
_symmetry.space_group_name_H-M   'P 1'
#
loop_
_entity.id
_entity.type
_entity.pdbx_description
1 polymer ?
#
loop_
_entity_poly.entity_id
_entity_poly.type
_entity_poly.pdbx_seq_one_letter_code
_entity_poly.pdbx_strand_id
1 'polypeptide(L)'
;MASPPFDRELHVRYFLQNLRSLPEPYAPQDSQRVVLVRWTAEYESEVYDSSNIASTFAALCILRTLGDDLSRVNKAAVIGSLRRLQNKQTGRYQASARLAAASAADFAPVLLSYCCSFSSVSSGSEEDMRFVYCACAISHLLDDWSGVDLVAMVRFINSCLVSCCLEQDPLRLLLPLCLLLEPYRLRVWLQSYDGGIGITAGAESHGGAVFCATASLILSGRIMQLNCDQSELVRWLVLRQHGGFQGRCNKDPDSCYAFWDGATLDLLGKHSLVDVPSCKQFIMSCQFLYGGLCKFPDTVPDVMHSYYSLAWLSIAAHSNSSSAAGAQTSELPKLKALDTKLQVPFFPRPSK
;
A
#
# COMPACT_ATOMS: atom_id res chain seq x y z
N MET A 1 -32.74 2.76 -7.02
CA MET A 1 -32.53 2.12 -8.34
C MET A 1 -31.59 0.95 -8.13
N ALA A 2 -31.80 -0.20 -8.78
CA ALA A 2 -30.89 -1.34 -8.65
C ALA A 2 -29.54 -0.99 -9.30
N SER A 3 -28.42 -1.29 -8.64
CA SER A 3 -27.08 -1.06 -9.21
C SER A 3 -26.90 -1.92 -10.48
N PRO A 4 -26.21 -1.41 -11.52
CA PRO A 4 -26.00 -2.16 -12.75
C PRO A 4 -25.22 -3.45 -12.50
N PRO A 5 -25.46 -4.52 -13.28
CA PRO A 5 -24.70 -5.76 -13.17
C PRO A 5 -23.23 -5.54 -13.60
N PHE A 6 -22.34 -6.38 -13.09
CA PHE A 6 -20.92 -6.34 -13.42
C PHE A 6 -20.68 -6.66 -14.91
N ASP A 7 -20.04 -5.75 -15.65
CA ASP A 7 -19.71 -5.95 -17.07
C ASP A 7 -18.22 -6.21 -17.28
N ARG A 8 -17.87 -7.50 -17.31
CA ARG A 8 -16.48 -7.95 -17.52
C ARG A 8 -15.88 -7.42 -18.81
N GLU A 9 -16.65 -7.44 -19.90
CA GLU A 9 -16.13 -7.18 -21.24
C GLU A 9 -15.81 -5.69 -21.42
N LEU A 10 -16.63 -4.80 -20.86
CA LEU A 10 -16.32 -3.37 -20.80
C LEU A 10 -15.03 -3.08 -20.05
N HIS A 11 -14.80 -3.72 -18.88
CA HIS A 11 -13.56 -3.54 -18.14
C HIS A 11 -12.34 -4.05 -18.90
N VAL A 12 -12.43 -5.20 -19.57
CA VAL A 12 -11.34 -5.72 -20.41
C VAL A 12 -10.98 -4.73 -21.51
N ARG A 13 -11.96 -4.16 -22.22
CA ARG A 13 -11.71 -3.13 -23.25
C ARG A 13 -11.07 -1.87 -22.68
N TYR A 14 -11.55 -1.40 -21.53
CA TYR A 14 -10.98 -0.24 -20.83
C TYR A 14 -9.49 -0.45 -20.52
N PHE A 15 -9.10 -1.59 -19.96
CA PHE A 15 -7.68 -1.87 -19.67
C PHE A 15 -6.86 -2.06 -20.95
N LEU A 16 -7.38 -2.75 -21.98
CA LEU A 16 -6.68 -2.92 -23.25
C LEU A 16 -6.42 -1.58 -23.96
N GLN A 17 -7.34 -0.62 -23.85
CA GLN A 17 -7.16 0.73 -24.37
C GLN A 17 -6.04 1.48 -23.62
N ASN A 18 -6.08 1.47 -22.29
CA ASN A 18 -5.09 2.15 -21.44
C ASN A 18 -3.68 1.54 -21.55
N LEU A 19 -3.56 0.25 -21.90
CA LEU A 19 -2.27 -0.39 -22.19
C LEU A 19 -1.62 0.11 -23.49
N ARG A 20 -2.41 0.56 -24.48
CA ARG A 20 -1.88 1.11 -25.75
C ARG A 20 -1.47 2.56 -25.60
N SER A 21 -2.31 3.34 -24.94
CA SER A 21 -2.09 4.77 -24.74
C SER A 21 -2.92 5.25 -23.55
N LEU A 22 -2.27 5.93 -22.61
CA LEU A 22 -2.97 6.66 -21.55
C LEU A 22 -3.48 8.01 -22.09
N PRO A 23 -4.66 8.47 -21.66
CA PRO A 23 -5.20 9.76 -22.09
C PRO A 23 -4.37 10.93 -21.54
N GLU A 24 -4.50 12.11 -22.16
CA GLU A 24 -3.73 13.33 -21.82
C GLU A 24 -3.68 13.67 -20.32
N PRO A 25 -4.74 13.48 -19.50
CA PRO A 25 -4.66 13.74 -18.05
C PRO A 25 -3.62 12.91 -17.28
N TYR A 26 -3.06 11.85 -17.88
CA TYR A 26 -1.94 11.09 -17.32
C TYR A 26 -0.56 11.66 -17.67
N ALA A 27 -0.47 12.69 -18.52
CA ALA A 27 0.81 13.31 -18.88
C ALA A 27 1.60 13.84 -17.66
N PRO A 28 0.96 14.44 -16.62
CA PRO A 28 1.68 14.81 -15.39
C PRO A 28 2.18 13.61 -14.56
N GLN A 29 1.69 12.40 -14.84
CA GLN A 29 2.03 11.16 -14.14
C GLN A 29 3.06 10.33 -14.91
N ASP A 30 3.81 10.93 -15.84
CA ASP A 30 4.78 10.20 -16.67
C ASP A 30 5.88 9.51 -15.83
N SER A 31 6.24 10.10 -14.68
CA SER A 31 7.15 9.52 -13.69
C SER A 31 6.63 8.24 -13.03
N GLN A 32 5.33 7.93 -13.16
CA GLN A 32 4.68 6.73 -12.63
C GLN A 32 4.56 5.62 -13.68
N ARG A 33 4.90 5.89 -14.95
CA ARG A 33 4.98 4.84 -15.96
C ARG A 33 6.09 3.87 -15.55
N VAL A 34 5.74 2.60 -15.39
CA VAL A 34 6.75 1.56 -15.21
C VAL A 34 7.47 1.42 -16.54
N VAL A 35 8.60 2.10 -16.70
CA VAL A 35 9.47 1.93 -17.86
C VAL A 35 10.09 0.54 -17.75
N LEU A 36 9.47 -0.45 -18.41
CA LEU A 36 9.84 -1.87 -18.43
C LEU A 36 11.12 -2.18 -19.23
N VAL A 37 11.92 -1.18 -19.56
CA VAL A 37 13.12 -1.35 -20.38
C VAL A 37 14.33 -0.93 -19.56
N ARG A 38 14.78 -1.76 -18.60
CA ARG A 38 15.91 -1.32 -17.76
C ARG A 38 16.70 -2.37 -16.98
N TRP A 39 16.66 -3.64 -17.39
CA TRP A 39 17.22 -4.75 -16.61
C TRP A 39 18.13 -5.69 -17.41
N THR A 40 18.64 -5.26 -18.56
CA THR A 40 19.69 -6.01 -19.26
C THR A 40 21.05 -5.40 -18.92
N ALA A 41 22.06 -6.26 -18.70
CA ALA A 41 23.41 -5.88 -18.30
C ALA A 41 24.20 -5.04 -19.33
N GLU A 42 23.53 -4.57 -20.40
CA GLU A 42 24.13 -3.99 -21.60
C GLU A 42 23.80 -2.50 -21.81
N TYR A 43 23.13 -1.84 -20.85
CA TYR A 43 22.71 -0.43 -21.00
C TYR A 43 23.55 0.53 -20.13
N GLU A 44 24.09 1.59 -20.74
CA GLU A 44 24.76 2.70 -20.05
C GLU A 44 23.73 3.75 -19.60
N SER A 45 23.75 4.13 -18.31
CA SER A 45 22.79 5.07 -17.73
C SER A 45 23.06 6.52 -18.14
N GLU A 46 22.01 7.25 -18.51
CA GLU A 46 22.08 8.70 -18.74
C GLU A 46 22.04 9.47 -17.41
N VAL A 47 22.48 10.72 -17.43
CA VAL A 47 22.67 11.59 -16.24
C VAL A 47 21.36 11.89 -15.48
N TYR A 48 20.21 11.74 -16.11
CA TYR A 48 18.89 12.10 -15.55
C TYR A 48 18.08 10.90 -15.06
N ASP A 49 18.65 9.70 -15.12
CA ASP A 49 17.95 8.50 -14.78
C ASP A 49 18.04 8.18 -13.28
N SER A 50 16.88 8.17 -12.61
CA SER A 50 16.78 7.91 -11.18
C SER A 50 15.99 6.63 -10.88
N SER A 51 16.47 5.89 -9.88
CA SER A 51 15.77 4.71 -9.36
C SER A 51 14.69 5.10 -8.35
N ASN A 52 13.52 4.48 -8.46
CA ASN A 52 12.40 4.66 -7.54
C ASN A 52 11.93 3.29 -7.01
N ILE A 53 11.75 3.19 -5.69
CA ILE A 53 11.40 1.93 -5.05
C ILE A 53 10.00 1.43 -5.41
N ALA A 54 9.03 2.32 -5.59
CA ALA A 54 7.66 1.96 -5.99
C ALA A 54 7.63 1.46 -7.45
N SER A 55 8.35 2.13 -8.35
CA SER A 55 8.50 1.67 -9.74
C SER A 55 9.23 0.33 -9.83
N THR A 56 10.21 0.10 -8.95
CA THR A 56 10.92 -1.19 -8.86
C THR A 56 9.98 -2.32 -8.43
N PHE A 57 9.17 -2.10 -7.40
CA PHE A 57 8.15 -3.05 -6.96
C PHE A 57 7.17 -3.39 -8.09
N ALA A 58 6.62 -2.36 -8.75
CA ALA A 58 5.69 -2.54 -9.86
C ALA A 58 6.32 -3.33 -11.03
N ALA A 59 7.57 -3.04 -11.39
CA ALA A 59 8.29 -3.76 -12.44
C ALA A 59 8.46 -5.26 -12.12
N LEU A 60 8.86 -5.60 -10.89
CA LEU A 60 8.99 -7.01 -10.47
C LEU A 60 7.65 -7.74 -10.49
N CYS A 61 6.58 -7.10 -10.03
CA CYS A 61 5.22 -7.63 -10.11
C CYS A 61 4.78 -7.89 -11.55
N ILE A 62 5.09 -7.00 -12.49
CA ILE A 62 4.76 -7.19 -13.90
C ILE A 62 5.55 -8.36 -14.49
N LEU A 63 6.87 -8.42 -14.27
CA LEU A 63 7.70 -9.54 -14.74
C LEU A 63 7.16 -10.88 -14.23
N ARG A 64 6.84 -10.98 -12.94
CA ARG A 64 6.24 -12.19 -12.37
C ARG A 64 4.85 -12.50 -12.95
N THR A 65 4.03 -11.49 -13.21
CA THR A 65 2.71 -11.66 -13.85
C THR A 65 2.83 -12.19 -15.27
N LEU A 66 3.90 -11.83 -15.98
CA LEU A 66 4.24 -12.32 -17.31
C LEU A 66 4.90 -13.72 -17.29
N GLY A 67 5.15 -14.29 -16.11
CA GLY A 67 5.77 -15.62 -15.95
C GLY A 67 7.30 -15.62 -15.98
N ASP A 68 7.96 -14.46 -15.86
CA ASP A 68 9.42 -14.36 -15.78
C ASP A 68 9.94 -14.91 -14.44
N ASP A 69 11.13 -15.52 -14.47
CA ASP A 69 11.76 -16.15 -13.31
C ASP A 69 12.64 -15.18 -12.48
N LEU A 70 12.77 -13.93 -12.93
CA LEU A 70 13.62 -12.87 -12.38
C LEU A 70 15.12 -13.23 -12.38
N SER A 71 15.56 -14.18 -13.21
CA SER A 71 16.99 -14.56 -13.32
C SER A 71 17.85 -13.44 -13.89
N ARG A 72 17.27 -12.61 -14.76
CA ARG A 72 17.92 -11.47 -15.42
C ARG A 72 17.96 -10.20 -14.56
N VAL A 73 17.19 -10.17 -13.47
CA VAL A 73 17.16 -9.05 -12.53
C VAL A 73 18.47 -9.03 -11.73
N ASN A 74 19.17 -7.90 -11.68
CA ASN A 74 20.33 -7.73 -10.83
C ASN A 74 19.91 -7.61 -9.34
N LYS A 75 19.64 -8.74 -8.71
CA LYS A 75 19.13 -8.83 -7.34
C LYS A 75 20.06 -8.15 -6.33
N ALA A 76 21.37 -8.33 -6.47
CA ALA A 76 22.37 -7.72 -5.60
C ALA A 76 22.31 -6.18 -5.63
N ALA A 77 22.15 -5.59 -6.81
CA ALA A 77 21.99 -4.15 -6.95
C ALA A 77 20.69 -3.65 -6.30
N VAL A 78 19.58 -4.36 -6.48
CA VAL A 78 18.27 -4.03 -5.87
C VAL A 78 18.36 -4.05 -4.35
N ILE A 79 18.86 -5.15 -3.78
CA ILE A 79 19.01 -5.31 -2.33
C ILE A 79 20.00 -4.29 -1.76
N GLY A 80 21.09 -4.01 -2.47
CA GLY A 80 22.02 -2.93 -2.13
C GLY A 80 21.35 -1.54 -2.12
N SER A 81 20.41 -1.29 -3.04
CA SER A 81 19.64 -0.05 -3.07
C SER A 81 18.66 0.04 -1.92
N LEU A 82 17.94 -1.04 -1.58
CA LEU A 82 17.07 -1.06 -0.38
C LEU A 82 17.85 -0.67 0.88
N ARG A 83 19.05 -1.21 1.05
CA ARG A 83 19.92 -0.90 2.20
C ARG A 83 20.31 0.57 2.28
N ARG A 84 20.50 1.23 1.14
CA ARG A 84 20.86 2.66 1.07
C ARG A 84 19.65 3.58 1.28
N LEU A 85 18.48 3.18 0.79
CA LEU A 85 17.25 3.96 0.90
C LEU A 85 16.69 3.98 2.33
N GLN A 86 17.07 3.00 3.16
CA GLN A 86 16.64 2.97 4.54
C GLN A 86 17.46 3.91 5.43
N ASN A 87 16.78 4.85 6.06
CA ASN A 87 17.36 5.72 7.06
C ASN A 87 17.65 4.94 8.34
N LYS A 88 18.93 4.83 8.73
CA LYS A 88 19.36 4.06 9.91
C LYS A 88 18.85 4.63 11.24
N GLN A 89 18.62 5.94 11.32
CA GLN A 89 18.18 6.60 12.55
C GLN A 89 16.68 6.44 12.76
N THR A 90 15.89 6.68 11.70
CA THR A 90 14.42 6.70 11.79
C THR A 90 13.77 5.39 11.38
N GLY A 91 14.44 4.55 10.60
CA GLY A 91 13.91 3.33 9.98
C GLY A 91 13.05 3.55 8.73
N ARG A 92 12.89 4.81 8.30
CA ARG A 92 12.11 5.21 7.12
C ARG A 92 12.79 4.81 5.82
N TYR A 93 12.01 4.67 4.75
CA TYR A 93 12.54 4.48 3.40
C TYR A 93 12.33 5.73 2.56
N GLN A 94 13.39 6.15 1.89
CA GLN A 94 13.34 7.18 0.86
C GLN A 94 12.78 6.61 -0.45
N ALA A 95 12.00 7.42 -1.16
CA ALA A 95 11.52 7.07 -2.50
C ALA A 95 12.66 6.82 -3.51
N SER A 96 13.72 7.61 -3.41
CA SER A 96 14.90 7.63 -4.28
C SER A 96 16.15 8.03 -3.49
N ALA A 97 17.33 7.55 -3.88
CA ALA A 97 18.56 7.79 -3.13
C ALA A 97 19.03 9.26 -3.21
N ARG A 98 19.51 9.82 -2.09
CA ARG A 98 20.23 11.10 -2.06
C ARG A 98 21.70 10.90 -2.43
N LEU A 99 22.26 11.82 -3.21
CA LEU A 99 23.72 12.01 -3.28
C LEU A 99 24.19 12.56 -1.92
N ALA A 100 24.88 11.74 -1.13
CA ALA A 100 25.79 12.31 -0.14
C ALA A 100 26.98 12.86 -0.91
N ALA A 101 27.29 14.14 -0.75
CA ALA A 101 28.56 14.72 -1.16
C ALA A 101 29.68 14.11 -0.30
N ALA A 102 30.02 12.85 -0.55
CA ALA A 102 31.25 12.23 -0.07
C ALA A 102 32.31 12.45 -1.16
N SER A 103 33.44 13.01 -0.74
CA SER A 103 34.59 13.34 -1.59
C SER A 103 34.91 12.22 -2.58
N ALA A 104 35.07 12.60 -3.85
CA ALA A 104 35.35 11.74 -4.99
C ALA A 104 36.72 11.01 -4.97
N ALA A 105 37.33 10.80 -3.79
CA ALA A 105 38.68 10.28 -3.66
C ALA A 105 38.76 8.79 -3.26
N ASP A 106 37.72 8.18 -2.69
CA ASP A 106 37.86 6.90 -1.97
C ASP A 106 37.28 5.66 -2.69
N PHE A 107 36.77 5.77 -3.92
CA PHE A 107 36.20 4.62 -4.63
C PHE A 107 36.88 4.34 -5.97
N ALA A 108 37.37 3.11 -6.12
CA ALA A 108 38.00 2.61 -7.33
C ALA A 108 37.06 2.76 -8.55
N PRO A 109 37.53 3.28 -9.70
CA PRO A 109 36.70 3.72 -10.82
C PRO A 109 35.92 2.60 -11.54
N VAL A 110 36.25 1.32 -11.29
CA VAL A 110 35.60 0.17 -11.95
C VAL A 110 34.28 -0.24 -11.27
N LEU A 111 34.09 0.07 -9.98
CA LEU A 111 32.83 -0.20 -9.26
C LEU A 111 31.77 0.90 -9.46
N LEU A 112 32.17 2.06 -9.99
CA LEU A 112 31.24 3.16 -10.26
C LEU A 112 30.33 2.82 -11.44
N SER A 113 30.87 2.28 -12.54
CA SER A 113 30.14 2.04 -13.80
C SER A 113 28.96 1.06 -13.67
N TYR A 114 29.07 0.02 -12.84
CA TYR A 114 27.97 -0.93 -12.58
C TYR A 114 26.98 -0.47 -11.50
N CYS A 115 27.33 0.56 -10.73
CA CYS A 115 26.48 1.16 -9.69
C CYS A 115 25.84 2.49 -10.11
N CYS A 116 26.13 3.03 -11.29
CA CYS A 116 25.61 4.31 -11.78
C CYS A 116 24.12 4.26 -12.17
N SER A 117 23.22 4.04 -11.21
CA SER A 117 21.79 4.37 -11.32
C SER A 117 21.38 5.50 -10.35
N PHE A 118 22.34 6.35 -9.99
CA PHE A 118 22.18 7.39 -8.97
C PHE A 118 22.08 8.79 -9.57
N SER A 119 20.84 9.29 -9.59
CA SER A 119 20.42 10.63 -9.16
C SER A 119 20.02 11.64 -10.25
N SER A 120 18.79 12.17 -10.08
CA SER A 120 18.56 13.62 -10.03
C SER A 120 17.29 13.97 -9.25
N VAL A 121 17.36 14.00 -7.91
CA VAL A 121 16.45 14.84 -7.11
C VAL A 121 17.28 15.60 -6.06
N SER A 122 17.37 16.92 -6.23
CA SER A 122 18.21 17.84 -5.45
C SER A 122 17.54 18.37 -4.16
N SER A 123 16.42 17.80 -3.72
CA SER A 123 15.79 18.15 -2.43
C SER A 123 14.95 16.99 -1.92
N GLY A 124 14.98 16.77 -0.60
CA GLY A 124 14.52 15.56 0.10
C GLY A 124 13.41 14.74 -0.58
N SER A 125 13.75 13.53 -1.00
CA SER A 125 12.76 12.50 -1.38
C SER A 125 11.81 12.22 -0.21
N GLU A 126 10.54 11.98 -0.52
CA GLU A 126 9.52 11.59 0.44
C GLU A 126 9.93 10.32 1.21
N GLU A 127 9.60 10.28 2.50
CA GLU A 127 9.93 9.19 3.42
C GLU A 127 8.67 8.76 4.19
N ASP A 128 8.03 7.66 3.77
CA ASP A 128 6.76 7.22 4.35
C ASP A 128 6.50 5.71 4.27
N MET A 129 5.36 5.30 4.84
CA MET A 129 4.91 3.91 4.96
C MET A 129 4.82 3.14 3.63
N ARG A 130 4.54 3.82 2.50
CA ARG A 130 4.42 3.17 1.19
C ARG A 130 5.75 2.57 0.73
N PHE A 131 6.85 3.27 1.00
CA PHE A 131 8.18 2.80 0.65
C PHE A 131 8.67 1.67 1.55
N VAL A 132 8.22 1.63 2.81
CA VAL A 132 8.43 0.48 3.70
C VAL A 132 7.76 -0.78 3.13
N TYR A 133 6.51 -0.65 2.70
CA TYR A 133 5.80 -1.74 2.03
C TYR A 133 6.50 -2.20 0.76
N CYS A 134 6.91 -1.26 -0.12
CA CYS A 134 7.63 -1.61 -1.34
C CYS A 134 8.94 -2.36 -1.02
N ALA A 135 9.71 -1.92 -0.02
CA ALA A 135 10.95 -2.59 0.39
C ALA A 135 10.70 -4.02 0.87
N CYS A 136 9.66 -4.22 1.68
CA CYS A 136 9.27 -5.54 2.19
C CYS A 136 8.77 -6.46 1.06
N ALA A 137 7.94 -5.94 0.17
CA ALA A 137 7.41 -6.69 -0.96
C ALA A 137 8.51 -7.10 -1.94
N ILE A 138 9.45 -6.20 -2.26
CA ILE A 138 10.62 -6.50 -3.08
C ILE A 138 11.48 -7.59 -2.41
N SER A 139 11.79 -7.44 -1.12
CA SER A 139 12.60 -8.42 -0.38
C SER A 139 11.94 -9.80 -0.36
N HIS A 140 10.61 -9.84 -0.20
CA HIS A 140 9.82 -11.07 -0.25
C HIS A 140 9.81 -11.70 -1.66
N LEU A 141 9.65 -10.91 -2.72
CA LEU A 141 9.64 -11.38 -4.11
C LEU A 141 10.99 -11.96 -4.55
N LEU A 142 12.09 -11.42 -4.02
CA LEU A 142 13.46 -11.82 -4.31
C LEU A 142 14.01 -12.87 -3.34
N ASP A 143 13.28 -13.18 -2.26
CA ASP A 143 13.70 -14.08 -1.17
C ASP A 143 15.03 -13.65 -0.52
N ASP A 144 15.25 -12.33 -0.37
CA ASP A 144 16.44 -11.75 0.25
C ASP A 144 16.07 -10.54 1.12
N TRP A 145 16.24 -10.69 2.44
CA TRP A 145 15.95 -9.67 3.44
C TRP A 145 17.20 -8.93 3.94
N SER A 146 18.39 -9.23 3.42
CA SER A 146 19.66 -8.62 3.86
C SER A 146 19.77 -7.13 3.55
N GLY A 147 18.84 -6.59 2.74
CA GLY A 147 18.71 -5.17 2.42
C GLY A 147 17.78 -4.39 3.35
N VAL A 148 17.11 -5.04 4.30
CA VAL A 148 16.11 -4.42 5.19
C VAL A 148 16.53 -4.56 6.64
N ASP A 149 16.77 -3.44 7.31
CA ASP A 149 16.85 -3.39 8.77
C ASP A 149 15.43 -3.51 9.34
N LEU A 150 15.08 -4.75 9.67
CA LEU A 150 13.77 -5.11 10.20
C LEU A 150 13.47 -4.50 11.57
N VAL A 151 14.50 -4.22 12.39
CA VAL A 151 14.33 -3.61 13.71
C VAL A 151 13.97 -2.14 13.54
N ALA A 152 14.72 -1.43 12.69
CA ALA A 152 14.44 -0.04 12.39
C ALA A 152 13.07 0.13 11.71
N MET A 153 12.71 -0.78 10.81
CA MET A 153 11.39 -0.82 10.17
C MET A 153 10.25 -0.95 11.19
N VAL A 154 10.29 -1.94 12.08
CA VAL A 154 9.26 -2.15 13.10
C VAL A 154 9.14 -0.93 14.01
N ARG A 155 10.27 -0.34 14.41
CA ARG A 155 10.28 0.90 15.20
C ARG A 155 9.59 2.06 14.48
N PHE A 156 9.84 2.21 13.18
CA PHE A 156 9.17 3.24 12.39
C PHE A 156 7.65 2.99 12.31
N ILE A 157 7.22 1.76 12.03
CA ILE A 157 5.79 1.41 11.97
C ILE A 157 5.10 1.74 13.29
N ASN A 158 5.72 1.35 14.42
CA ASN A 158 5.20 1.66 15.74
C ASN A 158 5.15 3.16 16.04
N SER A 159 6.09 3.96 15.51
CA SER A 159 6.04 5.42 15.65
C SER A 159 4.88 6.08 14.86
N CYS A 160 4.27 5.35 13.92
CA CYS A 160 3.15 5.84 13.10
C CYS A 160 1.78 5.46 13.69
N LEU A 161 1.73 4.76 14.82
CA LEU A 161 0.51 4.55 15.58
C LEU A 161 -0.03 5.91 16.06
N VAL A 162 -1.28 6.23 15.71
CA VAL A 162 -1.88 7.54 15.98
C VAL A 162 -2.55 7.55 17.34
N SER A 163 -2.00 8.32 18.28
CA SER A 163 -2.70 8.63 19.53
C SER A 163 -3.69 9.77 19.29
N CYS A 164 -4.97 9.58 19.65
CA CYS A 164 -5.94 10.66 19.82
C CYS A 164 -5.44 11.60 20.92
N CYS A 165 -4.76 12.67 20.53
CA CYS A 165 -4.77 13.89 21.32
C CYS A 165 -6.11 14.58 21.07
N LEU A 166 -6.96 14.71 22.10
CA LEU A 166 -8.16 15.57 22.08
C LEU A 166 -7.77 17.06 22.04
N GLU A 167 -6.87 17.46 21.15
CA GLU A 167 -6.39 18.85 21.04
C GLU A 167 -7.44 19.80 20.43
N GLN A 168 -8.56 19.29 19.94
CA GLN A 168 -9.62 20.08 19.29
C GLN A 168 -10.96 20.13 20.06
N ASP A 169 -11.03 19.60 21.29
CA ASP A 169 -12.28 19.61 22.06
C ASP A 169 -12.44 20.90 22.92
N PRO A 170 -13.53 21.68 22.78
CA PRO A 170 -13.83 22.84 23.62
C PRO A 170 -13.96 22.53 25.13
N LEU A 171 -14.02 21.26 25.54
CA LEU A 171 -14.03 20.84 26.95
C LEU A 171 -12.70 21.09 27.70
N ARG A 172 -11.68 21.66 27.05
CA ARG A 172 -10.41 22.10 27.67
C ARG A 172 -10.59 23.05 28.87
N LEU A 173 -11.72 23.76 28.95
CA LEU A 173 -12.07 24.63 30.08
C LEU A 173 -12.42 23.87 31.37
N LEU A 174 -12.72 22.58 31.30
CA LEU A 174 -13.00 21.72 32.46
C LEU A 174 -11.76 20.98 32.98
N LEU A 175 -10.61 21.12 32.30
CA LEU A 175 -9.32 20.53 32.65
C LEU A 175 -8.88 20.81 34.12
N PRO A 176 -9.12 22.00 34.71
CA PRO A 176 -8.76 22.25 36.10
C PRO A 176 -9.58 21.44 37.11
N LEU A 177 -10.83 21.09 36.77
CA LEU A 177 -11.72 20.32 37.65
C LEU A 177 -11.39 18.82 37.63
N CYS A 178 -10.93 18.28 36.50
CA CYS A 178 -10.56 16.85 36.40
C CYS A 178 -9.22 16.54 37.08
N LEU A 179 -8.28 17.49 37.13
CA LEU A 179 -6.98 17.32 37.80
C LEU A 179 -7.09 17.15 39.33
N LEU A 180 -8.23 17.50 39.92
CA LEU A 180 -8.50 17.35 41.36
C LEU A 180 -8.96 15.94 41.76
N LEU A 181 -9.30 15.06 40.80
CA LEU A 181 -10.00 13.81 41.07
C LEU A 181 -9.23 12.53 40.74
N GLU A 182 -7.92 12.57 40.41
CA GLU A 182 -6.94 11.46 40.37
C GLU A 182 -5.88 11.74 39.27
N PRO A 183 -4.67 12.22 39.59
CA PRO A 183 -3.69 12.69 38.60
C PRO A 183 -3.10 11.59 37.70
N TYR A 184 -3.23 10.31 38.07
CA TYR A 184 -2.63 9.21 37.30
C TYR A 184 -3.59 8.54 36.31
N ARG A 185 -4.92 8.56 36.56
CA ARG A 185 -5.89 7.92 35.67
C ARG A 185 -6.25 8.75 34.44
N LEU A 186 -6.29 10.08 34.55
CA LEU A 186 -6.69 10.96 33.44
C LEU A 186 -5.62 11.18 32.36
N ARG A 187 -4.33 10.97 32.65
CA ARG A 187 -3.25 11.08 31.66
C ARG A 187 -3.34 10.00 30.57
N VAL A 188 -3.96 8.86 30.88
CA VAL A 188 -4.21 7.74 29.97
C VAL A 188 -5.42 8.00 29.06
N TRP A 189 -6.42 8.76 29.52
CA TRP A 189 -7.62 9.08 28.72
C TRP A 189 -7.39 10.18 27.66
N LEU A 190 -6.40 11.06 27.86
CA LEU A 190 -6.10 12.20 26.98
C LEU A 190 -5.19 11.87 25.76
N GLN A 191 -4.74 10.63 25.63
CA GLN A 191 -3.88 10.15 24.53
C GLN A 191 -4.27 8.74 24.09
N SER A 192 -5.56 8.47 23.91
CA SER A 192 -6.03 7.13 23.53
C SER A 192 -5.65 6.85 22.08
N TYR A 193 -4.98 5.74 21.77
CA TYR A 193 -4.74 5.29 20.40
C TYR A 193 -6.05 5.25 19.60
N ASP A 194 -6.12 5.89 18.43
CA ASP A 194 -7.35 5.95 17.63
C ASP A 194 -7.71 4.59 17.01
N GLY A 195 -6.71 3.69 16.94
CA GLY A 195 -6.80 2.37 16.34
C GLY A 195 -6.10 2.27 14.98
N GLY A 196 -5.68 3.37 14.36
CA GLY A 196 -5.14 3.41 13.00
C GLY A 196 -3.65 3.71 12.91
N ILE A 197 -3.15 3.80 11.69
CA ILE A 197 -1.73 4.06 11.40
C ILE A 197 -1.66 5.21 10.39
N GLY A 198 -0.83 6.21 10.71
CA GLY A 198 -0.55 7.33 9.83
C GLY A 198 0.50 6.99 8.78
N ILE A 199 0.53 7.76 7.69
CA ILE A 199 1.55 7.62 6.64
C ILE A 199 2.98 7.88 7.16
N THR A 200 3.09 8.74 8.17
CA THR A 200 4.30 9.04 8.95
C THR A 200 3.93 9.32 10.42
N ALA A 201 4.93 9.38 11.30
CA ALA A 201 4.72 9.68 12.71
C ALA A 201 4.05 11.06 12.90
N GLY A 202 2.93 11.08 13.64
CA GLY A 202 2.12 12.27 13.89
C GLY A 202 1.10 12.62 12.79
N ALA A 203 1.08 11.88 11.68
CA ALA A 203 0.03 12.04 10.67
C ALA A 203 -1.29 11.40 11.11
N GLU A 204 -2.41 11.88 10.56
CA GLU A 204 -3.73 11.27 10.72
C GLU A 204 -3.73 9.82 10.21
N SER A 205 -4.46 8.93 10.90
CA SER A 205 -4.63 7.53 10.50
C SER A 205 -5.25 7.41 9.12
N HIS A 206 -4.71 6.54 8.27
CA HIS A 206 -5.10 6.44 6.87
C HIS A 206 -5.12 4.99 6.39
N GLY A 207 -6.17 4.58 5.68
CA GLY A 207 -6.37 3.18 5.24
C GLY A 207 -5.21 2.61 4.44
N GLY A 208 -4.70 3.38 3.47
CA GLY A 208 -3.51 2.98 2.70
C GLY A 208 -2.24 2.80 3.55
N ALA A 209 -2.06 3.59 4.61
CA ALA A 209 -0.92 3.44 5.52
C ALA A 209 -1.10 2.22 6.44
N VAL A 210 -2.32 1.98 6.92
CA VAL A 210 -2.69 0.78 7.67
C VAL A 210 -2.42 -0.49 6.86
N PHE A 211 -2.83 -0.54 5.59
CA PHE A 211 -2.50 -1.64 4.69
C PHE A 211 -1.00 -1.81 4.54
N CYS A 212 -0.27 -0.74 4.20
CA CYS A 212 1.17 -0.81 3.96
C CYS A 212 1.92 -1.30 5.19
N ALA A 213 1.59 -0.80 6.39
CA ALA A 213 2.17 -1.24 7.65
C ALA A 213 1.87 -2.72 7.93
N THR A 214 0.59 -3.11 7.83
CA THR A 214 0.13 -4.47 8.13
C THR A 214 0.74 -5.49 7.18
N ALA A 215 0.69 -5.22 5.87
CA ALA A 215 1.30 -6.08 4.86
C ALA A 215 2.82 -6.19 5.03
N SER A 216 3.52 -5.11 5.36
CA SER A 216 4.97 -5.13 5.65
C SER A 216 5.31 -6.05 6.82
N LEU A 217 4.54 -5.94 7.91
CA LEU A 217 4.73 -6.78 9.09
C LEU A 217 4.39 -8.25 8.83
N ILE A 218 3.37 -8.54 8.02
CA ILE A 218 3.03 -9.91 7.63
C ILE A 218 4.10 -10.50 6.73
N LEU A 219 4.53 -9.79 5.68
CA LEU A 219 5.57 -10.23 4.74
C LEU A 219 6.90 -10.54 5.45
N SER A 220 7.24 -9.75 6.47
CA SER A 220 8.45 -9.93 7.27
C SER A 220 8.30 -10.89 8.46
N GLY A 221 7.11 -11.43 8.72
CA GLY A 221 6.83 -12.32 9.86
C GLY A 221 6.86 -11.64 11.23
N ARG A 222 6.58 -10.33 11.30
CA ARG A 222 6.71 -9.47 12.50
C ARG A 222 5.42 -8.84 12.99
N ILE A 223 4.25 -9.32 12.54
CA ILE A 223 2.94 -8.79 12.96
C ILE A 223 2.75 -8.72 14.48
N MET A 224 3.37 -9.64 15.23
CA MET A 224 3.34 -9.65 16.70
C MET A 224 4.15 -8.53 17.37
N GLN A 225 4.94 -7.76 16.61
CA GLN A 225 5.75 -6.64 17.10
C GLN A 225 5.05 -5.28 16.93
N LEU A 226 3.79 -5.27 16.49
CA LEU A 226 2.96 -4.08 16.47
C LEU A 226 2.53 -3.74 17.90
N ASN A 227 2.86 -2.54 18.37
CA ASN A 227 2.61 -2.08 19.73
C ASN A 227 1.16 -1.57 19.92
N CYS A 228 0.19 -2.24 19.32
CA CYS A 228 -1.22 -1.98 19.56
C CYS A 228 -1.98 -3.30 19.71
N ASP A 229 -3.11 -3.24 20.40
CA ASP A 229 -4.04 -4.36 20.39
C ASP A 229 -4.61 -4.50 18.98
N GLN A 230 -4.53 -5.70 18.41
CA GLN A 230 -5.13 -6.01 17.12
C GLN A 230 -6.64 -5.71 17.11
N SER A 231 -7.31 -5.82 18.26
CA SER A 231 -8.74 -5.50 18.38
C SER A 231 -9.03 -4.04 18.05
N GLU A 232 -8.16 -3.10 18.43
CA GLU A 232 -8.29 -1.67 18.15
C GLU A 232 -8.07 -1.36 16.66
N LEU A 233 -7.10 -2.04 16.04
CA LEU A 233 -6.87 -1.93 14.59
C LEU A 233 -8.05 -2.45 13.78
N VAL A 234 -8.57 -3.61 14.17
CA VAL A 234 -9.77 -4.20 13.54
C VAL A 234 -10.98 -3.29 13.74
N ARG A 235 -11.17 -2.74 14.95
CA ARG A 235 -12.24 -1.77 15.24
C ARG A 235 -12.11 -0.54 14.34
N TRP A 236 -10.91 0.02 14.19
CA TRP A 236 -10.67 1.18 13.33
C TRP A 236 -11.05 0.90 11.88
N LEU A 237 -10.64 -0.25 11.33
CA LEU A 237 -10.95 -0.71 9.97
C LEU A 237 -12.45 -0.92 9.75
N VAL A 238 -13.13 -1.62 10.66
CA VAL A 238 -14.59 -1.86 10.55
C VAL A 238 -15.37 -0.55 10.58
N LEU A 239 -14.95 0.42 11.41
CA LEU A 239 -15.55 1.76 11.47
C LEU A 239 -15.23 2.64 10.25
N ARG A 240 -14.54 2.12 9.22
CA ARG A 240 -14.42 2.78 7.92
C ARG A 240 -15.51 2.35 6.94
N GLN A 241 -16.30 1.34 7.25
CA GLN A 241 -17.32 0.85 6.34
C GLN A 241 -18.62 1.67 6.44
N HIS A 242 -18.95 2.37 5.36
CA HIS A 242 -20.17 3.17 5.17
C HIS A 242 -20.76 2.88 3.78
N GLY A 243 -21.24 1.66 3.58
CA GLY A 243 -21.51 1.14 2.23
C GLY A 243 -20.20 0.71 1.56
N GLY A 244 -19.46 1.68 1.01
CA GLY A 244 -18.05 1.53 0.68
C GLY A 244 -17.14 1.70 1.90
N PHE A 245 -15.84 1.88 1.67
CA PHE A 245 -14.88 2.22 2.73
C PHE A 245 -14.38 3.65 2.57
N GLN A 246 -14.21 4.36 3.69
CA GLN A 246 -13.56 5.67 3.73
C GLN A 246 -12.10 5.52 4.19
N GLY A 247 -11.16 6.22 3.56
CA GLY A 247 -9.76 6.12 3.97
C GLY A 247 -9.42 6.75 5.32
N ARG A 248 -10.29 7.63 5.82
CA ARG A 248 -10.12 8.43 7.04
C ARG A 248 -11.47 8.73 7.67
N CYS A 249 -11.47 9.00 8.98
CA CYS A 249 -12.68 9.42 9.69
C CYS A 249 -13.34 10.63 9.01
N ASN A 250 -14.67 10.62 8.91
CA ASN A 250 -15.48 11.74 8.40
C ASN A 250 -15.13 12.17 6.96
N LYS A 251 -14.69 11.22 6.12
CA LYS A 251 -14.51 11.41 4.68
C LYS A 251 -15.49 10.53 3.93
N ASP A 252 -15.79 10.89 2.68
CA ASP A 252 -16.67 10.09 1.86
C ASP A 252 -16.02 8.74 1.50
N PRO A 253 -16.82 7.66 1.35
CA PRO A 253 -16.35 6.40 0.83
C PRO A 253 -15.74 6.54 -0.56
N ASP A 254 -14.64 5.83 -0.81
CA ASP A 254 -13.92 5.82 -2.08
C ASP A 254 -13.66 4.36 -2.46
N SER A 255 -13.90 4.03 -3.73
CA SER A 255 -13.89 2.65 -4.24
C SER A 255 -12.58 1.90 -3.98
N CYS A 256 -11.43 2.60 -3.97
CA CYS A 256 -10.14 1.94 -3.75
C CYS A 256 -9.94 1.49 -2.29
N TYR A 257 -10.62 2.09 -1.31
CA TYR A 257 -10.51 1.67 0.09
C TYR A 257 -11.21 0.37 0.40
N ALA A 258 -12.08 -0.12 -0.49
CA ALA A 258 -12.50 -1.50 -0.42
C ALA A 258 -11.27 -2.42 -0.38
N PHE A 259 -10.28 -2.16 -1.24
CA PHE A 259 -9.00 -2.84 -1.16
C PHE A 259 -8.24 -2.44 0.10
N TRP A 260 -7.89 -1.17 0.30
CA TRP A 260 -6.98 -0.79 1.38
C TRP A 260 -7.46 -1.22 2.77
N ASP A 261 -8.74 -1.05 3.09
CA ASP A 261 -9.27 -1.41 4.40
C ASP A 261 -9.84 -2.84 4.42
N GLY A 262 -10.67 -3.18 3.43
CA GLY A 262 -11.31 -4.49 3.35
C GLY A 262 -10.34 -5.64 3.10
N ALA A 263 -9.28 -5.42 2.32
CA ALA A 263 -8.21 -6.40 2.14
C ALA A 263 -7.29 -6.48 3.38
N THR A 264 -7.11 -5.38 4.13
CA THR A 264 -6.41 -5.45 5.41
C THR A 264 -7.17 -6.33 6.41
N LEU A 265 -8.50 -6.23 6.46
CA LEU A 265 -9.34 -7.13 7.26
C LEU A 265 -9.16 -8.60 6.83
N ASP A 266 -9.02 -8.87 5.53
CA ASP A 266 -8.69 -10.21 5.02
C ASP A 266 -7.29 -10.69 5.47
N LEU A 267 -6.26 -9.83 5.37
CA LEU A 267 -4.90 -10.13 5.85
C LEU A 267 -4.86 -10.47 7.35
N LEU A 268 -5.72 -9.85 8.14
CA LEU A 268 -5.85 -10.11 9.58
C LEU A 268 -6.74 -11.32 9.91
N GLY A 269 -7.29 -12.00 8.90
CA GLY A 269 -8.22 -13.12 9.09
C GLY A 269 -9.59 -12.69 9.66
N LYS A 270 -9.99 -11.44 9.43
CA LYS A 270 -11.21 -10.80 9.93
C LYS A 270 -12.16 -10.38 8.81
N HIS A 271 -12.02 -10.95 7.61
CA HIS A 271 -12.90 -10.61 6.48
C HIS A 271 -14.40 -10.84 6.76
N SER A 272 -14.73 -11.77 7.67
CA SER A 272 -16.11 -12.01 8.10
C SER A 272 -16.81 -10.80 8.74
N LEU A 273 -16.06 -9.76 9.12
CA LEU A 273 -16.61 -8.52 9.67
C LEU A 273 -17.00 -7.50 8.60
N VAL A 274 -16.66 -7.76 7.33
CA VAL A 274 -16.98 -6.87 6.21
C VAL A 274 -18.41 -7.12 5.73
N ASP A 275 -19.21 -6.06 5.63
CA ASP A 275 -20.50 -6.09 4.91
C ASP A 275 -20.24 -6.15 3.39
N VAL A 276 -19.97 -7.36 2.90
CA VAL A 276 -19.64 -7.63 1.49
C VAL A 276 -20.76 -7.18 0.54
N PRO A 277 -22.06 -7.46 0.79
CA PRO A 277 -23.14 -7.00 -0.08
C PRO A 277 -23.17 -5.48 -0.27
N SER A 278 -23.05 -4.72 0.82
CA SER A 278 -23.10 -3.25 0.77
C SER A 278 -21.88 -2.65 0.06
N CYS A 279 -20.68 -3.20 0.32
CA CYS A 279 -19.46 -2.75 -0.35
C CYS A 279 -19.45 -3.09 -1.85
N LYS A 280 -19.93 -4.30 -2.22
CA LYS A 280 -20.15 -4.66 -3.63
C LYS A 280 -21.12 -3.67 -4.28
N GLN A 281 -22.24 -3.35 -3.65
CA GLN A 281 -23.23 -2.44 -4.22
C GLN A 281 -22.63 -1.05 -4.50
N PHE A 282 -21.81 -0.54 -3.58
CA PHE A 282 -21.10 0.72 -3.75
C PHE A 282 -20.08 0.68 -4.90
N ILE A 283 -19.28 -0.39 -5.00
CA ILE A 283 -18.33 -0.55 -6.12
C ILE A 283 -19.07 -0.61 -7.46
N MET A 284 -20.19 -1.34 -7.53
CA MET A 284 -20.99 -1.43 -8.76
C MET A 284 -21.63 -0.09 -9.13
N SER A 285 -21.97 0.78 -8.17
CA SER A 285 -22.39 2.16 -8.48
C SER A 285 -21.26 3.05 -9.02
N CYS A 286 -20.00 2.64 -8.88
CA CYS A 286 -18.86 3.31 -9.47
C CYS A 286 -18.51 2.77 -10.87
N GLN A 287 -19.28 1.82 -11.43
CA GLN A 287 -19.03 1.28 -12.77
C GLN A 287 -19.36 2.33 -13.83
N PHE A 288 -18.34 2.71 -14.62
CA PHE A 288 -18.51 3.70 -15.67
C PHE A 288 -19.18 3.09 -16.91
N LEU A 289 -19.97 3.90 -17.63
CA LEU A 289 -20.73 3.47 -18.80
C LEU A 289 -19.88 2.82 -19.90
N TYR A 290 -18.64 3.26 -20.05
CA TYR A 290 -17.71 2.76 -21.08
C TYR A 290 -16.64 1.81 -20.52
N GLY A 291 -16.83 1.30 -19.30
CA GLY A 291 -15.87 0.46 -18.59
C GLY A 291 -14.89 1.24 -17.71
N GLY A 292 -14.28 0.50 -16.80
CA GLY A 292 -13.51 1.05 -15.68
C GLY A 292 -14.38 1.30 -14.44
N LEU A 293 -13.74 1.46 -13.29
CA LEU A 293 -14.39 1.85 -12.03
C LEU A 293 -13.83 3.19 -11.57
N CYS A 294 -14.74 4.05 -11.15
CA CYS A 294 -14.43 5.40 -10.71
C CYS A 294 -14.14 5.44 -9.22
N LYS A 295 -13.57 6.55 -8.76
CA LYS A 295 -13.38 6.84 -7.33
C LYS A 295 -14.71 6.90 -6.58
N PHE A 296 -15.65 7.64 -7.16
CA PHE A 296 -17.01 7.85 -6.65
C PHE A 296 -18.02 7.58 -7.78
N PRO A 297 -19.30 7.33 -7.47
CA PRO A 297 -20.36 7.34 -8.48
C PRO A 297 -20.33 8.64 -9.29
N ASP A 298 -20.67 8.55 -10.58
CA ASP A 298 -20.76 9.69 -11.50
C ASP A 298 -19.46 10.49 -11.72
N THR A 299 -18.29 9.89 -11.43
CA THR A 299 -16.98 10.47 -11.76
C THR A 299 -16.31 9.74 -12.92
N VAL A 300 -15.10 10.18 -13.32
CA VAL A 300 -14.34 9.58 -14.42
C VAL A 300 -13.53 8.37 -13.90
N PRO A 301 -13.48 7.24 -14.62
CA PRO A 301 -12.69 6.10 -14.21
C PRO A 301 -11.21 6.32 -14.46
N ASP A 302 -10.39 5.78 -13.57
CA ASP A 302 -8.94 5.67 -13.75
C ASP A 302 -8.47 4.23 -13.49
N VAL A 303 -7.29 3.92 -14.02
CA VAL A 303 -6.69 2.58 -13.95
C VAL A 303 -6.52 2.11 -12.51
N MET A 304 -6.21 3.02 -11.57
CA MET A 304 -5.92 2.69 -10.18
C MET A 304 -7.18 2.26 -9.43
N HIS A 305 -8.24 3.08 -9.45
CA HIS A 305 -9.52 2.72 -8.83
C HIS A 305 -10.16 1.50 -9.50
N SER A 306 -10.03 1.40 -10.83
CA SER A 306 -10.43 0.21 -11.59
C SER A 306 -9.75 -1.05 -11.08
N TYR A 307 -8.43 -1.00 -10.91
CA TYR A 307 -7.65 -2.15 -10.46
C TYR A 307 -8.00 -2.54 -9.01
N TYR A 308 -7.93 -1.62 -8.06
CA TYR A 308 -8.11 -1.95 -6.64
C TYR A 308 -9.55 -2.37 -6.32
N SER A 309 -10.54 -1.78 -6.99
CA SER A 309 -11.93 -2.24 -6.86
C SER A 309 -12.11 -3.69 -7.33
N LEU A 310 -11.52 -4.06 -8.48
CA LEU A 310 -11.53 -5.44 -8.96
C LEU A 310 -10.71 -6.38 -8.08
N ALA A 311 -9.57 -5.91 -7.56
CA ALA A 311 -8.73 -6.68 -6.65
C ALA A 311 -9.49 -7.05 -5.37
N TRP A 312 -10.21 -6.10 -4.78
CA TRP A 312 -11.04 -6.39 -3.61
C TRP A 312 -12.23 -7.30 -3.95
N LEU A 313 -12.93 -7.09 -5.07
CA LEU A 313 -14.00 -8.01 -5.50
C LEU A 313 -13.49 -9.44 -5.68
N SER A 314 -12.23 -9.60 -6.11
CA SER A 314 -11.58 -10.91 -6.16
C SER A 314 -11.34 -11.48 -4.76
N ILE A 315 -10.78 -10.69 -3.84
CA ILE A 315 -10.55 -11.10 -2.45
C ILE A 315 -11.86 -11.55 -1.80
N ALA A 316 -12.90 -10.70 -1.85
CA ALA A 316 -14.21 -11.00 -1.29
C ALA A 316 -14.85 -12.29 -1.86
N ALA A 317 -14.54 -12.66 -3.10
CA ALA A 317 -15.02 -13.88 -3.72
C ALA A 317 -14.27 -15.15 -3.28
N HIS A 318 -13.05 -15.02 -2.74
CA HIS A 318 -12.18 -16.14 -2.36
C HIS A 318 -11.88 -16.23 -0.86
N SER A 319 -12.19 -15.20 -0.09
CA SER A 319 -12.05 -15.24 1.37
C SER A 319 -12.98 -16.30 1.95
N ASN A 320 -12.41 -17.28 2.66
CA ASN A 320 -13.17 -18.36 3.27
C ASN A 320 -14.09 -17.81 4.37
N SER A 321 -15.40 -17.90 4.17
CA SER A 321 -16.38 -17.79 5.26
C SER A 321 -16.29 -19.05 6.12
N SER A 322 -15.36 -19.08 7.07
CA SER A 322 -15.35 -20.10 8.11
C SER A 322 -16.64 -20.01 8.92
N SER A 323 -17.60 -20.86 8.57
CA SER A 323 -18.65 -21.41 9.44
C SER A 323 -19.44 -20.42 10.29
N ALA A 324 -20.41 -19.72 9.68
CA ALA A 324 -21.73 -19.45 10.26
C ALA A 324 -22.58 -18.63 9.29
N ALA A 325 -23.87 -18.98 9.22
CA ALA A 325 -24.93 -18.35 8.44
C ALA A 325 -24.89 -18.56 6.92
N GLY A 326 -25.70 -19.51 6.45
CA GLY A 326 -26.23 -19.48 5.10
C GLY A 326 -26.99 -18.17 4.89
N ALA A 327 -26.38 -17.22 4.20
CA ALA A 327 -27.02 -16.00 3.74
C ALA A 327 -26.21 -15.44 2.57
N GLN A 328 -26.74 -15.65 1.36
CA GLN A 328 -26.48 -14.85 0.17
C GLN A 328 -25.03 -14.37 -0.03
N THR A 329 -24.13 -15.25 -0.50
CA THR A 329 -23.04 -14.78 -1.37
C THR A 329 -23.69 -14.20 -2.61
N SER A 330 -24.10 -12.93 -2.55
CA SER A 330 -24.65 -12.21 -3.70
C SER A 330 -23.66 -12.39 -4.84
N GLU A 331 -24.11 -12.88 -5.99
CA GLU A 331 -23.30 -13.34 -7.13
C GLU A 331 -22.08 -12.44 -7.40
N LEU A 332 -20.95 -12.71 -6.73
CA LEU A 332 -19.74 -11.91 -6.87
C LEU A 332 -19.09 -12.24 -8.21
N PRO A 333 -18.43 -11.29 -8.87
CA PRO A 333 -17.75 -11.57 -10.13
C PRO A 333 -16.72 -12.69 -9.99
N LYS A 334 -16.75 -13.66 -10.91
CA LYS A 334 -15.76 -14.77 -10.96
C LYS A 334 -14.39 -14.26 -11.42
N LEU A 335 -13.62 -13.66 -10.52
CA LEU A 335 -12.27 -13.13 -10.79
C LEU A 335 -11.19 -14.16 -10.43
N LYS A 336 -9.94 -13.92 -10.83
CA LYS A 336 -8.81 -14.79 -10.42
C LYS A 336 -8.37 -14.42 -9.00
N ALA A 337 -8.14 -15.42 -8.16
CA ALA A 337 -7.62 -15.24 -6.81
C ALA A 337 -6.33 -14.40 -6.79
N LEU A 338 -6.23 -13.54 -5.79
CA LEU A 338 -5.18 -12.54 -5.65
C LEU A 338 -4.36 -12.83 -4.38
N ASP A 339 -3.03 -12.69 -4.45
CA ASP A 339 -2.21 -12.60 -3.25
C ASP A 339 -2.39 -11.21 -2.64
N THR A 340 -3.22 -11.14 -1.61
CA THR A 340 -3.55 -9.89 -0.92
C THR A 340 -2.31 -9.13 -0.46
N LYS A 341 -1.24 -9.82 -0.06
CA LYS A 341 -0.01 -9.19 0.47
C LYS A 341 0.77 -8.47 -0.61
N LEU A 342 0.77 -9.00 -1.84
CA LEU A 342 1.54 -8.47 -2.97
C LEU A 342 0.67 -7.68 -3.95
N GLN A 343 -0.65 -7.66 -3.72
CA GLN A 343 -1.62 -6.93 -4.52
C GLN A 343 -1.68 -7.42 -5.98
N VAL A 344 -1.38 -8.70 -6.25
CA VAL A 344 -1.26 -9.29 -7.60
C VAL A 344 -1.77 -10.73 -7.60
N PRO A 345 -2.23 -11.28 -8.74
CA PRO A 345 -2.63 -12.68 -8.84
C PRO A 345 -1.55 -13.63 -8.32
N PHE A 346 -1.95 -14.77 -7.75
CA PHE A 346 -0.99 -15.77 -7.29
C PHE A 346 -0.05 -16.20 -8.41
N PHE A 347 1.26 -16.08 -8.16
CA PHE A 347 2.27 -16.56 -9.08
C PHE A 347 2.35 -18.09 -8.99
N PRO A 348 2.29 -18.82 -10.11
CA PRO A 348 2.71 -20.21 -10.12
C PRO A 348 4.16 -20.25 -9.64
N ARG A 349 4.48 -21.11 -8.66
CA ARG A 349 5.90 -21.34 -8.33
C ARG A 349 6.56 -21.90 -9.60
N PRO A 350 7.71 -21.35 -10.05
CA PRO A 350 8.44 -21.96 -11.14
C PRO A 350 8.71 -23.41 -10.77
N SER A 351 8.35 -24.33 -11.67
CA SER A 351 8.70 -25.74 -11.53
C SER A 351 10.20 -25.83 -11.34
N LYS A 352 10.62 -26.38 -10.19
CA LYS A 352 12.04 -26.62 -9.89
C LYS A 352 12.69 -27.52 -10.93
#